data_AF-D6K364-F1
#
_entry.id   AF-D6K364-F1
#
_cell.length_a   1.000
_cell.length_b   1.000
_cell.length_c   1.000
_cell.angle_alpha   90.00
_cell.angle_beta   90.00
_cell.angle_gamma   90.00
#
_symmetry.space_group_name_H-M   'P 1'
#
loop_
_entity.id
_entity.type
_entity.pdbx_description
1 polymer ?
#
loop_
_entity_poly.entity_id
_entity_poly.type
_entity_poly.pdbx_seq_one_letter_code
_entity_poly.pdbx_strand_id
1 'polypeptide(L)'
;MEAVTELDSESGESGVYVPCAPPGVPPEDASEDYAIVTDVYAHTYERSGDTGDGQHVEVTDMALHQTVTDMAYRLTGHAYEPAECKAPRAFPEELPRYKIR
;
A
#
# COMPACT_ATOMS: atom_id res chain seq x y z
N MET A 1 7.30 -2.01 15.83
CA MET A 1 6.60 -2.87 14.85
C MET A 1 6.96 -2.32 13.48
N GLU A 2 7.32 -3.17 12.52
CA GLU A 2 7.72 -2.74 11.19
C GLU A 2 6.51 -2.81 10.27
N ALA A 3 6.14 -1.69 9.65
CA ALA A 3 5.29 -1.72 8.47
C ALA A 3 6.12 -2.25 7.32
N VAL A 4 5.55 -3.19 6.57
CA VAL A 4 6.21 -3.80 5.40
C VAL A 4 5.60 -3.16 4.16
N THR A 5 6.47 -2.69 3.29
CA THR A 5 6.12 -2.24 1.94
C THR A 5 6.59 -3.31 0.98
N GLU A 6 5.67 -3.88 0.22
CA GLU A 6 5.97 -4.82 -0.86
C GLU A 6 5.83 -4.11 -2.22
N LEU A 7 6.73 -4.46 -3.14
CA LEU A 7 6.82 -3.90 -4.48
C LEU A 7 6.85 -5.06 -5.48
N ASP A 8 5.80 -5.18 -6.28
CA ASP A 8 5.80 -6.08 -7.44
C ASP A 8 6.30 -5.30 -8.66
N SER A 9 7.21 -5.89 -9.44
CA SER A 9 7.97 -5.17 -10.48
C SER A 9 7.24 -5.01 -11.80
N GLU A 10 6.11 -5.70 -12.02
CA GLU A 10 5.39 -5.67 -13.31
C GLU A 10 4.42 -4.49 -13.43
N SER A 11 4.14 -3.80 -12.31
CA SER A 11 3.38 -2.55 -12.25
C SER A 11 3.97 -1.64 -11.17
N GLY A 12 3.71 -0.33 -11.18
CA GLY A 12 4.09 0.51 -10.04
C GLY A 12 3.16 0.22 -8.85
N GLU A 13 3.18 -1.00 -8.32
CA GLU A 13 2.32 -1.45 -7.21
C GLU A 13 3.01 -1.19 -5.88
N SER A 14 2.24 -0.66 -4.93
CA SER A 14 2.65 -0.56 -3.54
C SER A 14 1.50 -0.96 -2.63
N GLY A 15 1.79 -1.92 -1.75
CA GLY A 15 0.92 -2.32 -0.64
C GLY A 15 1.39 -1.75 0.70
N VAL A 16 0.44 -1.31 1.52
CA VAL A 16 0.67 -1.00 2.95
C VAL A 16 -0.23 -1.90 3.79
N TYR A 17 0.41 -2.63 4.70
CA TYR A 17 -0.24 -3.56 5.62
C TYR A 17 -0.10 -3.08 7.06
N VAL A 18 -1.23 -2.89 7.74
CA VAL A 18 -1.27 -2.47 9.15
C VAL A 18 -2.19 -3.40 9.94
N PRO A 19 -1.63 -4.26 10.83
CA PRO A 19 -2.44 -5.09 11.71
C PRO A 19 -3.40 -4.25 12.57
N CYS A 20 -4.68 -4.58 12.50
CA CYS A 20 -5.77 -3.86 13.12
C CYS A 20 -6.91 -4.84 13.41
N ALA A 21 -7.16 -5.14 14.68
CA ALA A 21 -8.33 -5.91 15.10
C ALA A 21 -9.52 -4.95 15.36
N PRO A 22 -10.64 -5.08 14.63
CA PRO A 22 -11.78 -4.18 14.77
C PRO A 22 -12.47 -4.34 16.14
N PRO A 23 -13.20 -3.31 16.59
CA PRO A 23 -14.01 -3.41 17.80
C PRO A 23 -15.09 -4.49 17.65
N GLY A 24 -15.40 -5.18 18.75
CA GLY A 24 -16.39 -6.26 18.76
C GLY A 24 -15.88 -7.65 18.38
N VAL A 25 -14.69 -7.80 17.80
CA VAL A 25 -14.13 -9.12 17.46
C VAL A 25 -13.09 -9.55 18.52
N PRO A 26 -13.30 -10.67 19.23
CA PRO A 26 -12.28 -11.27 20.08
C PRO A 26 -11.14 -11.86 19.23
N PRO A 27 -9.85 -11.68 19.61
CA PRO A 27 -8.73 -12.24 18.85
C PRO A 27 -8.76 -13.77 18.75
N GLU A 28 -9.47 -14.43 19.66
CA GLU A 28 -9.66 -15.89 19.73
C GLU A 28 -10.73 -16.43 18.77
N ASP A 29 -11.64 -15.59 18.30
CA ASP A 29 -12.70 -15.94 17.34
C ASP A 29 -12.28 -15.66 15.88
N ALA A 30 -11.08 -15.12 15.69
CA ALA A 30 -10.53 -14.77 14.40
C ALA A 30 -9.91 -16.00 13.74
N SER A 31 -10.43 -16.41 12.58
CA SER A 31 -9.76 -17.44 11.77
C SER A 31 -8.47 -16.94 11.12
N GLU A 32 -8.27 -15.62 11.04
CA GLU A 32 -7.14 -14.95 10.40
C GLU A 32 -6.74 -13.67 11.15
N ASP A 33 -5.48 -13.23 10.98
CA ASP A 33 -5.02 -11.94 11.48
C ASP A 33 -5.75 -10.79 10.76
N TYR A 34 -6.32 -9.85 11.52
CA TYR A 34 -6.97 -8.67 10.95
C TYR A 34 -5.97 -7.56 10.64
N ALA A 35 -6.14 -6.94 9.48
CA ALA A 35 -5.34 -5.80 9.06
C ALA A 35 -6.11 -4.86 8.13
N ILE A 36 -5.67 -3.62 8.11
CA ILE A 36 -5.97 -2.69 7.03
C ILE A 36 -4.92 -2.93 5.95
N VAL A 37 -5.40 -3.24 4.75
CA VAL A 37 -4.58 -3.42 3.56
C VAL A 37 -4.93 -2.30 2.59
N THR A 38 -3.92 -1.65 2.03
CA THR A 38 -4.11 -0.61 1.02
C THR A 38 -3.14 -0.86 -0.11
N ASP A 39 -3.69 -1.12 -1.29
CA ASP A 39 -2.93 -1.36 -2.50
C ASP A 39 -3.16 -0.20 -3.47
N VAL A 40 -2.06 0.35 -3.99
CA VAL A 40 -2.08 1.42 -4.99
C VAL A 40 -1.25 0.99 -6.18
N TYR A 41 -1.85 1.14 -7.36
CA TYR A 41 -1.26 0.74 -8.63
C TYR A 41 -1.04 1.96 -9.52
N ALA A 42 0.18 2.13 -10.02
CA ALA A 42 0.49 3.03 -11.11
C ALA A 42 0.58 2.24 -12.42
N HIS A 43 -0.33 2.55 -13.35
CA HIS A 43 -0.31 2.01 -14.70
C HIS A 43 0.22 3.06 -15.68
N THR A 44 1.31 2.72 -16.35
CA THR A 44 1.90 3.52 -17.42
C THR A 44 1.70 2.84 -18.76
N TYR A 45 1.23 3.62 -19.73
CA TYR A 45 0.97 3.15 -21.09
C TYR A 45 1.78 4.00 -22.07
N GLU A 46 2.53 3.35 -22.96
CA GLU A 46 3.04 4.03 -24.14
C GLU A 46 1.89 4.18 -25.14
N ARG A 47 1.60 5.43 -25.51
CA ARG A 47 0.58 5.70 -26.54
C ARG A 47 1.21 5.48 -27.92
N SER A 48 1.04 4.30 -28.50
CA SER A 48 1.31 4.08 -29.91
C SER A 48 0.20 4.71 -30.77
N GLY A 49 0.55 5.34 -31.90
CA GLY A 49 -0.37 6.15 -32.71
C GLY A 49 -1.62 5.41 -33.25
N ASP A 50 -2.66 6.18 -33.59
CA ASP A 50 -3.97 5.93 -34.26
C ASP A 50 -4.78 4.64 -34.01
N THR A 51 -4.22 3.60 -33.40
CA THR A 51 -4.88 2.31 -33.15
C THR A 51 -5.40 2.17 -31.73
N GLY A 52 -4.93 3.00 -30.79
CA GLY A 52 -5.43 3.03 -29.41
C GLY A 52 -4.92 1.88 -28.52
N ASP A 53 -4.14 0.95 -29.07
CA ASP A 53 -3.52 -0.13 -28.32
C ASP A 53 -2.26 0.40 -27.61
N GLY A 54 -2.42 0.74 -26.34
CA GLY A 54 -1.33 1.18 -25.48
C GLY A 54 -0.58 -0.03 -24.90
N GLN A 55 0.74 -0.07 -25.04
CA GLN A 55 1.57 -1.09 -24.39
C GLN A 55 1.86 -0.68 -22.94
N HIS A 56 1.71 -1.61 -21.99
CA HIS A 56 2.15 -1.39 -20.62
C HIS A 56 3.67 -1.15 -20.59
N VAL A 57 4.09 -0.09 -19.92
CA VAL A 57 5.49 0.21 -19.68
C VAL A 57 5.78 0.00 -18.21
N GLU A 58 6.85 -0.72 -17.90
CA GLU A 58 7.28 -0.93 -16.51
C GLU A 58 7.70 0.39 -15.85
N VAL A 59 7.27 0.57 -14.60
CA VAL A 59 7.74 1.67 -13.76
C VAL A 59 9.06 1.25 -13.12
N THR A 60 10.17 1.86 -13.54
CA THR A 60 11.50 1.57 -12.98
C THR A 60 12.05 2.71 -12.11
N ASP A 61 11.38 3.86 -12.10
CA ASP A 61 11.80 5.04 -11.35
C ASP A 61 11.49 4.88 -9.85
N MET A 62 12.53 4.84 -9.02
CA MET A 62 12.40 4.70 -7.56
C MET A 62 11.70 5.89 -6.88
N ALA A 63 11.79 7.10 -7.44
CA ALA A 63 11.06 8.25 -6.92
C ALA A 63 9.55 8.13 -7.22
N LEU A 64 9.19 7.55 -8.36
CA LEU A 64 7.79 7.23 -8.66
C LEU A 64 7.27 6.14 -7.72
N HIS A 65 8.02 5.06 -7.54
CA HIS A 65 7.67 4.01 -6.56
C HIS A 65 7.48 4.56 -5.15
N GLN A 66 8.39 5.40 -4.69
CA GLN A 66 8.24 6.07 -3.39
C GLN A 66 6.98 6.94 -3.33
N THR A 67 6.65 7.64 -4.42
CA THR A 67 5.46 8.47 -4.49
C THR A 67 4.18 7.64 -4.38
N VAL A 68 4.12 6.49 -5.07
CA VAL A 68 2.99 5.56 -4.99
C VAL A 68 2.86 4.98 -3.58
N THR A 69 3.97 4.57 -2.95
CA THR A 69 3.98 4.11 -1.55
C THR A 69 3.52 5.20 -0.58
N ASP A 70 3.95 6.44 -0.76
CA ASP A 70 3.51 7.57 0.07
C ASP A 70 1.99 7.84 -0.10
N MET A 71 1.43 7.56 -1.29
CA MET A 71 -0.02 7.62 -1.51
C MET A 71 -0.74 6.50 -0.77
N ALA A 72 -0.28 5.26 -0.91
CA ALA A 72 -0.85 4.10 -0.21
C ALA A 72 -0.89 4.35 1.30
N TYR A 73 0.21 4.84 1.87
CA TYR A 73 0.32 5.16 3.29
C TYR A 73 -0.67 6.21 3.77
N ARG A 74 -0.84 7.31 3.03
CA ARG A 74 -1.84 8.34 3.38
C ARG A 74 -3.25 7.78 3.36
N LEU A 75 -3.57 6.95 2.38
CA LEU A 75 -4.87 6.27 2.28
C LEU A 75 -5.08 5.31 3.47
N THR A 76 -4.06 4.55 3.85
CA THR A 76 -4.12 3.67 5.04
C THR A 76 -4.35 4.48 6.30
N GLY A 77 -3.68 5.63 6.48
CA GLY A 77 -3.90 6.50 7.64
C GLY A 77 -5.35 6.98 7.73
N HIS A 78 -5.94 7.38 6.61
CA HIS A 78 -7.35 7.76 6.54
C HIS A 78 -8.31 6.60 6.84
N ALA A 79 -7.95 5.36 6.49
CA ALA A 79 -8.73 4.18 6.82
C ALA A 79 -8.54 3.72 8.28
N TYR A 80 -7.38 4.00 8.87
CA TYR A 80 -7.03 3.60 10.23
C TYR A 80 -7.83 4.35 11.29
N GLU A 81 -8.03 5.67 11.13
CA GLU A 81 -8.81 6.48 12.06
C GLU A 81 -10.25 5.94 12.31
N PRO A 82 -11.07 5.68 11.28
CA PRO A 82 -12.43 5.15 11.47
C PRO A 82 -12.47 3.66 11.82
N ALA A 83 -11.36 2.92 11.70
CA ALA A 83 -11.33 1.48 11.99
C ALA A 83 -11.42 1.17 13.49
N GLU A 84 -11.19 2.16 14.37
CA GLU A 84 -11.33 2.07 15.83
C GLU A 84 -10.66 0.82 16.45
N CYS A 85 -9.51 0.40 15.90
CA CYS A 85 -8.86 -0.85 16.23
C CYS A 85 -8.61 -0.98 17.75
N LYS A 86 -9.01 -2.12 18.35
CA LYS A 86 -8.97 -2.36 19.82
C LYS A 86 -7.59 -2.28 20.43
N ALA A 87 -6.56 -2.63 19.67
CA ALA A 87 -5.17 -2.42 20.05
C ALA A 87 -4.62 -1.33 19.15
N PRO A 88 -4.45 -0.08 19.64
CA PRO A 88 -3.70 0.93 18.91
C PRO A 88 -2.23 0.53 18.98
N ARG A 89 -1.83 -0.45 18.17
CA ARG A 89 -0.43 -0.52 17.76
C ARG A 89 -0.27 0.73 16.91
N ALA A 90 0.31 1.77 17.51
CA ALA A 90 0.38 3.10 16.92
C ALA A 90 0.71 2.99 15.43
N PHE A 91 -0.18 3.52 14.59
CA PHE A 91 0.09 3.66 13.17
C PHE A 91 1.47 4.33 13.05
N PRO A 92 2.44 3.72 12.33
CA PRO A 92 3.80 4.23 12.33
C PRO A 92 3.77 5.67 11.83
N GLU A 93 4.53 6.59 12.42
CA GLU A 93 4.55 8.01 12.02
C GLU A 93 5.17 8.21 10.62
N GLU A 94 6.04 7.29 10.20
CA GLU A 94 6.74 7.33 8.92
C GLU A 94 6.93 5.92 8.36
N LEU A 95 6.94 5.79 7.03
CA LEU A 95 7.34 4.55 6.35
C LEU A 95 8.85 4.52 6.07
N PRO A 96 9.46 3.32 6.04
CA PRO A 96 10.78 3.14 5.45
C PRO A 96 10.82 3.70 4.03
N ARG A 97 11.89 4.44 3.71
CA ARG A 97 12.12 4.98 2.36
C ARG A 97 12.86 3.97 1.50
N TYR A 98 12.50 3.86 0.23
CA TYR A 98 13.30 3.12 -0.74
C TYR A 98 14.68 3.75 -0.86
N LYS A 99 15.72 2.91 -0.83
CA LYS A 99 17.10 3.36 -1.02
C LYS A 99 17.37 3.50 -2.51
N ILE A 100 17.75 4.70 -2.93
CA ILE A 100 18.37 4.90 -4.24
C ILE A 100 19.73 4.20 -4.17
N ARG A 101 19.94 3.19 -5.02
CA ARG A 101 21.21 2.47 -5.13
C ARG A 101 22.06 3.05 -6.23
#